data_AF-A0A2V9J956-F1
#
_entry.id   AF-A0A2V9J956-F1
#
_cell.length_a   1.000
_cell.length_b   1.000
_cell.length_c   1.000
_cell.angle_alpha   90.00
_cell.angle_beta   90.00
_cell.angle_gamma   90.00
#
_symmetry.space_group_name_H-M   'P 1'
#
loop_
_entity.id
_entity.type
_entity.pdbx_description
1 polymer ?
#
loop_
_entity_poly.entity_id
_entity_poly.type
_entity_poly.pdbx_seq_one_letter_code
_entity_poly.pdbx_strand_id
1 'polypeptide(L)'
;MGPGAWTRDKFPNPVERAMALLGGTVDGGRVWDVMTVAGRRTGAGIHWRAAGRGRSGILAGYAALYQPAIEAVIAVDPPASHRPRPDREGYGPALLNVLRVLDIPEALGCLAPRQLTIIGAQDAAFDRTAEIYRLAGAADRFGRG
;
A
#
# COMPACT_ATOMS: atom_id res chain seq x y z
N MET A 1 -11.32 1.78 -11.46
CA MET A 1 -12.73 1.38 -11.64
C MET A 1 -13.58 2.32 -10.80
N GLY A 2 -14.69 2.82 -11.35
CA GLY A 2 -15.61 3.74 -10.68
C GLY A 2 -16.17 4.79 -11.65
N PRO A 3 -17.25 5.51 -11.28
CA PRO A 3 -17.89 6.52 -12.13
C PRO A 3 -16.96 7.67 -12.56
N GLY A 4 -15.87 7.90 -11.82
CA GLY A 4 -14.83 8.90 -12.14
C GLY A 4 -13.56 8.31 -12.76
N ALA A 5 -13.61 7.11 -13.32
CA ALA A 5 -12.44 6.53 -13.98
C ALA A 5 -12.04 7.35 -15.21
N TRP A 6 -10.73 7.52 -15.42
CA TRP A 6 -10.21 8.21 -16.60
C TRP A 6 -10.60 7.48 -17.88
N THR A 7 -10.89 8.28 -18.92
CA THR A 7 -11.07 7.78 -20.28
C THR A 7 -9.77 7.14 -20.80
N ARG A 8 -9.91 5.97 -21.44
CA ARG A 8 -8.82 5.16 -21.99
C ARG A 8 -8.98 4.89 -23.49
N ASP A 9 -9.77 5.72 -24.16
CA ASP A 9 -10.27 5.54 -25.53
C ASP A 9 -9.25 5.88 -26.61
N LYS A 10 -8.44 6.94 -26.43
CA LYS A 10 -7.59 7.48 -27.51
C LYS A 10 -6.18 6.88 -27.60
N PHE A 11 -5.61 6.41 -26.49
CA PHE A 11 -4.26 5.81 -26.43
C PHE A 11 -4.13 4.86 -25.22
N PRO A 12 -3.20 3.89 -25.22
CA PRO A 12 -2.94 3.08 -24.03
C PRO A 12 -2.24 3.92 -22.96
N ASN A 13 -2.85 3.96 -21.77
CA ASN A 13 -2.29 4.53 -20.54
C ASN A 13 -1.78 5.98 -20.63
N PRO A 14 -2.54 6.93 -21.22
CA PRO A 14 -2.05 8.29 -21.48
C PRO A 14 -1.71 9.03 -20.19
N VAL A 15 -2.51 8.83 -19.13
CA VAL A 15 -2.27 9.48 -17.84
C VAL A 15 -1.09 8.86 -17.12
N GLU A 16 -0.99 7.53 -17.10
CA GLU A 16 0.14 6.82 -16.50
C GLU A 16 1.47 7.26 -17.15
N ARG A 17 1.49 7.46 -18.48
CA ARG A 17 2.66 7.95 -19.22
C ARG A 17 2.98 9.42 -18.90
N ALA A 18 1.96 10.28 -18.79
CA ALA A 18 2.16 11.68 -18.46
C ALA A 18 2.75 11.85 -17.04
N MET A 19 2.31 11.04 -16.08
CA MET A 19 2.82 11.09 -14.71
C MET A 19 4.33 10.84 -14.65
N ALA A 20 4.87 9.93 -15.46
CA ALA A 20 6.30 9.66 -15.51
C ALA A 20 7.11 10.90 -15.94
N LEU A 21 6.57 11.73 -16.85
CA LEU A 21 7.21 12.99 -17.26
C LEU A 21 7.22 14.04 -16.16
N LEU A 22 6.25 13.97 -15.24
CA LEU A 22 6.13 14.85 -14.08
C LEU A 22 6.90 14.34 -12.86
N GLY A 23 7.69 13.28 -13.01
CA GLY A 23 8.42 12.66 -11.89
C GLY A 23 7.51 11.95 -10.90
N GLY A 24 6.30 11.55 -11.31
CA GLY A 24 5.31 10.90 -10.47
C GLY A 24 4.79 9.57 -11.03
N THR A 25 3.90 8.94 -10.28
CA THR A 25 3.15 7.77 -10.73
C THR A 25 1.69 7.91 -10.35
N VAL A 26 0.81 7.25 -11.11
CA VAL A 26 -0.63 7.20 -10.77
C VAL A 26 -0.85 6.56 -9.42
N ASP A 27 -0.06 5.53 -9.08
CA ASP A 27 -0.14 4.87 -7.79
C ASP A 27 0.37 5.77 -6.64
N GLY A 28 1.36 6.63 -6.87
CA GLY A 28 1.75 7.68 -5.92
C GLY A 28 0.62 8.69 -5.69
N GLY A 29 -0.09 9.08 -6.74
CA GLY A 29 -1.31 9.89 -6.62
C GLY A 29 -2.40 9.20 -5.80
N ARG A 30 -2.60 7.89 -5.98
CA ARG A 30 -3.58 7.13 -5.18
C ARG A 30 -3.20 7.05 -3.70
N VAL A 31 -1.91 6.94 -3.37
CA VAL A 31 -1.46 7.04 -1.97
C VAL A 31 -1.86 8.41 -1.40
N TRP A 32 -1.63 9.48 -2.17
CA TRP A 32 -2.00 10.85 -1.77
C TRP A 32 -3.52 11.02 -1.57
N ASP A 33 -4.34 10.40 -2.42
CA ASP A 33 -5.79 10.42 -2.28
C ASP A 33 -6.24 9.80 -0.95
N VAL A 34 -5.70 8.63 -0.60
CA VAL A 34 -6.01 7.95 0.67
C VAL A 34 -5.56 8.81 1.86
N MET A 35 -4.34 9.37 1.81
CA MET A 35 -3.83 10.28 2.84
C MET A 35 -4.71 11.51 3.02
N THR A 36 -5.18 12.09 1.92
CA THR A 36 -6.00 13.31 1.91
C THR A 36 -7.37 13.03 2.51
N VAL A 37 -8.02 11.94 2.14
CA VAL A 37 -9.33 11.56 2.70
C VAL A 37 -9.22 11.31 4.21
N ALA A 38 -8.22 10.54 4.63
CA ALA A 38 -8.01 10.27 6.06
C ALA A 38 -7.67 11.56 6.84
N GLY A 39 -6.83 12.43 6.28
CA GLY A 39 -6.38 13.68 6.89
C GLY A 39 -7.46 14.75 7.07
N ARG A 40 -8.50 14.76 6.23
CA ARG A 40 -9.58 15.76 6.27
C ARG A 40 -10.40 15.75 7.56
N ARG A 41 -10.39 14.65 8.31
CA ARG A 41 -11.19 14.47 9.53
C ARG A 41 -10.35 14.34 10.81
N THR A 42 -9.03 14.51 10.73
CA THR A 42 -8.13 14.37 11.87
C THR A 42 -8.45 15.39 12.98
N GLY A 43 -8.80 16.64 12.62
CA GLY A 43 -9.19 17.67 13.60
C GLY A 43 -10.51 17.38 14.34
N ALA A 44 -11.30 16.42 13.87
CA ALA A 44 -12.51 15.95 14.53
C ALA A 44 -12.26 14.73 15.44
N GLY A 45 -10.99 14.32 15.63
CA GLY A 45 -10.64 13.13 16.42
C GLY A 45 -11.03 11.80 15.78
N ILE A 46 -11.34 11.80 14.47
CA ILE A 46 -11.74 10.59 13.74
C ILE A 46 -10.49 9.85 13.27
N HIS A 47 -10.37 8.61 13.71
CA HIS A 47 -9.34 7.67 13.27
C HIS A 47 -9.90 6.72 12.20
N TRP A 48 -9.04 6.31 11.28
CA TRP A 48 -9.39 5.49 10.13
C TRP A 48 -8.71 4.13 10.19
N ARG A 49 -9.46 3.10 9.79
CA ARG A 49 -8.91 1.79 9.47
C ARG A 49 -8.96 1.63 7.96
N ALA A 50 -7.81 1.53 7.31
CA ALA A 50 -7.73 1.44 5.85
C ALA A 50 -7.70 -0.02 5.41
N ALA A 51 -8.59 -0.41 4.50
CA ALA A 51 -8.66 -1.77 3.99
C ALA A 51 -8.60 -1.78 2.46
N GLY A 52 -7.89 -2.75 1.88
CA GLY A 52 -7.80 -2.88 0.43
C GLY A 52 -7.38 -4.28 -0.01
N ARG A 53 -7.86 -4.68 -1.20
CA ARG A 53 -7.48 -5.95 -1.84
C ARG A 53 -6.36 -5.75 -2.86
N GLY A 54 -5.44 -6.71 -2.95
CA GLY A 54 -4.32 -6.69 -3.89
C GLY A 54 -3.48 -5.43 -3.75
N ARG A 55 -3.25 -4.75 -4.88
CA ARG A 55 -2.50 -3.49 -4.95
C ARG A 55 -3.07 -2.41 -4.03
N SER A 56 -4.39 -2.37 -3.83
CA SER A 56 -5.02 -1.36 -2.96
C SER A 56 -4.68 -1.54 -1.48
N GLY A 57 -4.42 -2.78 -1.02
CA GLY A 57 -3.94 -3.03 0.34
C GLY A 57 -2.55 -2.43 0.56
N ILE A 58 -1.70 -2.48 -0.47
CA ILE A 58 -0.37 -1.88 -0.44
C ILE A 58 -0.45 -0.35 -0.46
N LEU A 59 -1.32 0.23 -1.29
CA LEU A 59 -1.57 1.68 -1.29
C LEU A 59 -2.03 2.18 0.09
N ALA A 60 -2.91 1.43 0.76
CA ALA A 60 -3.32 1.73 2.13
C ALA A 60 -2.16 1.66 3.12
N GLY A 61 -1.28 0.66 3.00
CA GLY A 61 -0.05 0.56 3.78
C GLY A 61 0.86 1.78 3.63
N TYR A 62 1.16 2.18 2.39
CA TYR A 62 1.96 3.38 2.13
C TYR A 62 1.30 4.66 2.67
N ALA A 63 -0.01 4.82 2.50
CA ALA A 63 -0.71 5.98 3.04
C ALA A 63 -0.62 6.04 4.58
N ALA A 64 -0.71 4.89 5.26
CA ALA A 64 -0.60 4.81 6.71
C ALA A 64 0.81 5.16 7.23
N LEU A 65 1.87 4.91 6.45
CA LEU A 65 3.23 5.36 6.83
C LEU A 65 3.30 6.88 6.99
N TYR A 66 2.56 7.64 6.17
CA TYR A 66 2.61 9.10 6.17
C TYR A 66 1.44 9.79 6.88
N GLN A 67 0.30 9.11 7.08
CA GLN A 67 -0.90 9.70 7.66
C GLN A 67 -1.23 9.10 9.04
N PRO A 68 -0.93 9.83 10.14
CA PRO A 68 -1.21 9.36 11.50
C PRO A 68 -2.68 9.07 11.79
N ALA A 69 -3.62 9.70 11.07
CA ALA A 69 -5.04 9.44 11.22
C ALA A 69 -5.45 8.00 10.83
N ILE A 70 -4.61 7.27 10.09
CA ILE A 70 -4.83 5.86 9.79
C ILE A 70 -4.19 5.03 10.90
N GLU A 71 -5.00 4.39 11.74
CA GLU A 71 -4.56 3.64 12.92
C GLU A 71 -4.38 2.13 12.67
N ALA A 72 -4.93 1.62 11.58
CA ALA A 72 -4.83 0.21 11.21
C ALA A 72 -4.91 0.00 9.70
N VAL A 73 -4.23 -1.04 9.22
CA VAL A 73 -4.26 -1.46 7.81
C VAL A 73 -4.71 -2.92 7.69
N ILE A 74 -5.63 -3.20 6.78
CA ILE A 74 -6.06 -4.55 6.40
C ILE A 74 -5.75 -4.75 4.91
N ALA A 75 -4.74 -5.57 4.62
CA ALA A 75 -4.34 -5.90 3.26
C ALA A 75 -4.83 -7.32 2.91
N VAL A 76 -5.77 -7.40 1.98
CA VAL A 76 -6.36 -8.67 1.52
C VAL A 76 -5.70 -9.09 0.21
N ASP A 77 -5.20 -10.31 0.12
CA ASP A 77 -4.47 -10.86 -1.02
C ASP A 77 -3.37 -9.92 -1.58
N PRO A 78 -2.53 -9.27 -0.73
CA PRO A 78 -1.52 -8.34 -1.22
C PRO A 78 -0.47 -9.05 -2.08
N PRO A 79 0.03 -8.41 -3.17
CA PRO A 79 1.21 -8.91 -3.87
C PRO A 79 2.42 -8.88 -2.93
N ALA A 80 3.30 -9.86 -3.07
CA ALA A 80 4.49 -10.00 -2.21
C ALA A 80 5.66 -9.09 -2.59
N SER A 81 5.62 -8.45 -3.78
CA SER A 81 6.70 -7.60 -4.27
C SER A 81 6.21 -6.51 -5.23
N HIS A 82 6.90 -5.37 -5.26
CA HIS A 82 6.78 -4.35 -6.31
C HIS A 82 7.37 -4.82 -7.64
N ARG A 83 8.24 -5.84 -7.62
CA ARG A 83 8.88 -6.38 -8.82
C ARG A 83 7.88 -7.24 -9.60
N PRO A 84 7.64 -6.95 -10.89
CA PRO A 84 6.91 -7.86 -11.77
C PRO A 84 7.60 -9.22 -11.80
N ARG A 85 6.82 -10.30 -11.64
CA ARG A 85 7.30 -11.66 -11.78
C ARG A 85 6.50 -12.38 -12.88
N PRO A 86 7.14 -13.18 -13.75
CA PRO A 86 6.45 -13.86 -14.84
C PRO A 86 5.49 -14.95 -14.37
N ASP A 87 5.75 -15.54 -13.20
CA ASP A 87 5.09 -16.72 -12.64
C ASP A 87 3.96 -16.40 -11.65
N ARG A 88 3.71 -15.11 -11.37
CA ARG A 88 2.72 -14.70 -10.37
C ARG A 88 1.77 -13.64 -10.90
N GLU A 89 0.51 -13.78 -10.54
CA GLU A 89 -0.52 -12.82 -10.90
C GLU A 89 -0.35 -11.53 -10.08
N GLY A 90 0.02 -10.45 -10.75
CA GLY A 90 0.07 -9.11 -10.19
C GLY A 90 1.34 -8.76 -9.38
N TYR A 91 1.81 -7.53 -9.57
CA TYR A 91 2.85 -6.91 -8.76
C TYR A 91 2.29 -5.69 -8.02
N GLY A 92 3.04 -5.22 -7.03
CA GLY A 92 2.70 -4.06 -6.23
C GLY A 92 2.43 -2.78 -7.03
N PRO A 93 1.87 -1.74 -6.37
CA PRO A 93 1.76 -0.42 -6.95
C PRO A 93 3.09 0.09 -7.48
N ALA A 94 3.08 0.78 -8.62
CA ALA A 94 4.28 1.36 -9.21
C ALA A 94 4.63 2.66 -8.47
N LEU A 95 5.62 2.61 -7.59
CA LEU A 95 6.16 3.76 -6.89
C LEU A 95 7.57 4.06 -7.39
N LEU A 96 7.88 5.33 -7.62
CA LEU A 96 9.14 5.74 -8.24
C LEU A 96 10.33 5.28 -7.38
N ASN A 97 11.27 4.55 -7.99
CA ASN A 97 12.50 4.05 -7.35
C ASN A 97 12.32 3.19 -6.08
N VAL A 98 11.12 2.70 -5.77
CA VAL A 98 10.84 2.03 -4.49
C VAL A 98 11.77 0.85 -4.19
N LEU A 99 12.02 0.00 -5.19
CA LEU A 99 12.89 -1.18 -5.08
C LEU A 99 14.38 -0.86 -4.88
N ARG A 100 14.79 0.42 -5.00
CA ARG A 100 16.15 0.85 -4.59
C ARG A 100 16.27 1.05 -3.09
N VAL A 101 15.15 1.11 -2.39
CA VAL A 101 15.06 1.39 -0.94
C VAL A 101 14.58 0.15 -0.20
N LEU A 102 13.44 -0.41 -0.60
CA LEU A 102 12.80 -1.54 0.08
C LEU A 102 11.75 -2.21 -0.83
N ASP A 103 11.23 -3.37 -0.40
CA ASP A 103 10.09 -4.02 -1.05
C ASP A 103 8.88 -4.06 -0.10
N ILE A 104 7.77 -4.63 -0.58
CA ILE A 104 6.48 -4.63 0.12
C ILE A 104 6.57 -5.18 1.56
N PRO A 105 7.24 -6.32 1.83
CA PRO A 105 7.27 -6.87 3.18
C PRO A 105 7.93 -5.93 4.19
N GLU A 106 9.01 -5.26 3.80
CA GLU A 106 9.67 -4.25 4.63
C GLU A 106 8.81 -2.99 4.77
N ALA A 107 8.17 -2.52 3.68
CA ALA A 107 7.28 -1.36 3.73
C ALA A 107 6.15 -1.55 4.75
N LEU A 108 5.52 -2.73 4.73
CA LEU A 108 4.48 -3.10 5.67
C LEU A 108 5.06 -3.30 7.08
N GLY A 109 6.27 -3.81 7.22
CA GLY A 109 6.97 -3.93 8.50
C GLY A 109 7.21 -2.57 9.17
N CYS A 110 7.52 -1.54 8.38
CA CYS A 110 7.68 -0.16 8.86
C CYS A 110 6.40 0.45 9.46
N LEU A 111 5.25 -0.22 9.37
CA LEU A 111 4.04 0.21 10.07
C LEU A 111 4.10 -0.05 11.57
N ALA A 112 4.96 -0.95 12.07
CA ALA A 112 5.06 -1.23 13.50
C ALA A 112 5.29 0.07 14.31
N PRO A 113 4.58 0.27 15.45
CA PRO A 113 3.70 -0.66 16.16
C PRO A 113 2.20 -0.58 15.75
N ARG A 114 1.88 0.06 14.62
CA ARG A 114 0.49 0.20 14.14
C ARG A 114 -0.12 -1.17 13.84
N GLN A 115 -1.44 -1.32 14.05
CA GLN A 115 -2.11 -2.59 13.73
C GLN A 115 -2.04 -2.89 12.23
N LEU A 116 -1.54 -4.06 11.87
CA LEU A 116 -1.55 -4.57 10.50
C LEU A 116 -2.18 -5.96 10.48
N THR A 117 -3.08 -6.18 9.52
CA THR A 117 -3.65 -7.51 9.24
C THR A 117 -3.48 -7.83 7.77
N ILE A 118 -2.83 -8.96 7.48
CA ILE A 118 -2.69 -9.50 6.14
C ILE A 118 -3.61 -10.73 6.02
N ILE A 119 -4.51 -10.72 5.05
CA ILE A 119 -5.47 -11.81 4.80
C ILE A 119 -5.15 -12.43 3.43
N GLY A 120 -5.10 -13.76 3.33
CA GLY A 120 -4.98 -14.48 2.06
C GLY A 120 -3.59 -14.47 1.43
N ALA A 121 -2.58 -13.94 2.12
CA ALA A 121 -1.20 -13.91 1.64
C ALA A 121 -0.36 -15.02 2.28
N GLN A 122 -0.24 -16.17 1.61
CA GLN A 122 0.57 -17.32 2.07
C GLN A 122 2.05 -17.23 1.68
N ASP A 123 2.47 -16.14 1.01
CA ASP A 123 3.84 -16.00 0.55
C ASP A 123 4.85 -15.82 1.69
N ALA A 124 5.92 -16.62 1.73
CA ALA A 124 6.97 -16.55 2.76
C ALA A 124 7.68 -15.18 2.81
N ALA A 125 7.58 -14.34 1.78
CA ALA A 125 8.13 -12.98 1.83
C ALA A 125 7.58 -12.17 3.01
N PHE A 126 6.33 -12.40 3.43
CA PHE A 126 5.72 -11.70 4.56
C PHE A 126 6.23 -12.16 5.93
N ASP A 127 7.05 -13.21 6.00
CA ASP A 127 7.76 -13.56 7.24
C ASP A 127 8.71 -12.42 7.65
N ARG A 128 9.23 -11.68 6.67
CA ARG A 128 10.01 -10.46 6.91
C ARG A 128 9.19 -9.38 7.62
N THR A 129 7.91 -9.22 7.26
CA THR A 129 7.01 -8.28 7.94
C THR A 129 6.79 -8.68 9.39
N ALA A 130 6.51 -9.97 9.64
CA ALA A 130 6.33 -10.50 10.98
C ALA A 130 7.57 -10.29 11.87
N GLU A 131 8.76 -10.55 11.30
CA GLU A 131 10.04 -10.37 11.97
C GLU A 131 10.30 -8.90 12.36
N ILE A 132 9.99 -7.95 11.48
CA ILE A 132 10.12 -6.52 11.80
C ILE A 132 9.19 -6.13 12.95
N TYR A 133 7.94 -6.58 12.95
CA TYR A 133 7.00 -6.35 14.05
C TYR A 133 7.49 -6.94 15.38
N ARG A 134 8.08 -8.14 15.33
CA ARG A 134 8.69 -8.79 16.50
C ARG A 134 9.87 -8.00 17.03
N LEU A 135 10.79 -7.57 16.16
CA LEU A 135 11.96 -6.76 16.54
C LEU A 135 11.55 -5.38 17.09
N ALA A 136 10.45 -4.81 16.61
CA ALA A 136 9.87 -3.58 17.12
C ALA A 136 9.10 -3.75 18.45
N GLY A 137 9.03 -4.97 19.01
CA GLY A 137 8.30 -5.25 20.24
C GLY A 137 6.77 -5.17 20.10
N ALA A 138 6.25 -5.28 18.88
CA ALA A 138 4.84 -5.08 18.54
C ALA A 138 4.21 -6.33 17.89
N ALA A 139 4.71 -7.53 18.20
CA ALA A 139 4.27 -8.77 17.56
C ALA A 139 2.75 -9.01 17.68
N ASP A 140 2.14 -8.58 18.79
CA ASP A 140 0.69 -8.64 19.06
C ASP A 140 -0.15 -7.73 18.16
N ARG A 141 0.49 -6.76 17.48
CA ARG A 141 -0.13 -5.81 16.55
C ARG A 141 -0.11 -6.28 15.09
N PHE A 142 0.48 -7.43 14.82
CA PHE A 142 0.51 -8.05 13.50
C PHE A 142 -0.33 -9.32 13.47
N GLY A 143 -1.28 -9.37 12.52
CA GLY A 143 -2.08 -10.55 12.23
C GLY A 143 -1.87 -11.03 10.79
N ARG A 144 -1.75 -12.34 10.59
CA ARG A 144 -1.71 -12.96 9.27
C ARG A 144 -2.61 -14.20 9.25
N GLY A 145 -3.51 -14.30 8.28
CA GLY A 145 -4.46 -15.41 8.15
C GLY A 145 -5.02 -15.56 6.74
#